data_AF-A0A7V0NHL8-F1
#
_entry.id   AF-A0A7V0NHL8-F1
#
_cell.length_a   1.000
_cell.length_b   1.000
_cell.length_c   1.000
_cell.angle_alpha   90.00
_cell.angle_beta   90.00
_cell.angle_gamma   90.00
#
_symmetry.space_group_name_H-M   'P 1'
#
loop_
_entity.id
_entity.type
_entity.pdbx_description
1 polymer ?
#
loop_
_entity_poly.entity_id
_entity_poly.type
_entity_poly.pdbx_seq_one_letter_code
_entity_poly.pdbx_strand_id
1 'polypeptide(L)'
;MNVWVKGIVFLAAFVVFHFAYELTGWGFLKPFCGVNESVYQHLKMAFWGYLATDAVEYLLGRRKPSGNFWFAGLAGATMAPYLVMLFWYLGPAFFGRFGSLAGDLLWAIFATYTGGMSAIVLEDSLAKTTPTKTAKAFVIAAAVVSAFSFIWFTYKLPWVDLFIDPETIPR
;
A
#
# COMPACT_ATOMS: atom_id res chain seq x y z
N MET A 1 3.79 1.36 -18.16
CA MET A 1 2.52 2.12 -18.10
C MET A 1 2.84 3.56 -17.77
N ASN A 2 2.05 4.57 -18.19
CA ASN A 2 2.29 5.94 -17.70
C ASN A 2 1.97 5.99 -16.19
N VAL A 3 2.80 6.70 -15.41
CA VAL A 3 2.69 6.93 -13.96
C VAL A 3 1.24 7.25 -13.54
N TRP A 4 0.54 8.16 -14.23
CA TRP A 4 -0.82 8.55 -13.86
C TRP A 4 -1.82 7.38 -13.94
N VAL A 5 -1.72 6.58 -15.00
CA VAL A 5 -2.58 5.40 -15.19
C VAL A 5 -2.22 4.34 -14.16
N LYS A 6 -0.92 4.15 -13.88
CA LYS A 6 -0.45 3.24 -12.84
C LYS A 6 -1.00 3.63 -11.46
N GLY A 7 -1.06 4.93 -11.15
CA GLY A 7 -1.67 5.44 -9.92
C GLY A 7 -3.17 5.12 -9.80
N ILE A 8 -3.92 5.20 -10.92
CA ILE A 8 -5.34 4.83 -10.93
C ILE A 8 -5.51 3.31 -10.73
N VAL A 9 -4.66 2.50 -11.38
CA VAL A 9 -4.66 1.04 -11.18
C VAL A 9 -4.31 0.70 -9.73
N PHE A 10 -3.36 1.40 -9.12
CA PHE A 10 -3.03 1.27 -7.70
C PHE A 10 -4.21 1.60 -6.79
N LEU A 11 -4.88 2.72 -7.03
CA LEU A 11 -6.05 3.10 -6.22
C LEU A 11 -7.17 2.06 -6.36
N ALA A 12 -7.42 1.56 -7.57
CA ALA A 12 -8.41 0.51 -7.81
C ALA A 12 -8.02 -0.80 -7.09
N ALA A 13 -6.75 -1.20 -7.17
CA ALA A 13 -6.25 -2.39 -6.47
C ALA A 13 -6.38 -2.23 -4.94
N PHE A 14 -6.05 -1.06 -4.41
CA PHE A 14 -6.24 -0.74 -2.99
C PHE A 14 -7.69 -0.92 -2.56
N VAL A 15 -8.64 -0.36 -3.31
CA VAL A 15 -10.09 -0.49 -3.05
C VAL A 15 -10.54 -1.96 -3.09
N VAL A 16 -10.00 -2.76 -4.01
CA VAL A 16 -10.28 -4.21 -4.04
C VAL A 16 -9.78 -4.88 -2.77
N PHE A 17 -8.53 -4.61 -2.33
CA PHE A 17 -8.02 -5.16 -1.07
C PHE A 17 -8.74 -4.63 0.17
N HIS A 18 -9.37 -3.46 0.08
CA HIS A 18 -10.23 -2.92 1.12
C HIS A 18 -11.49 -3.76 1.32
N PHE A 19 -12.26 -3.93 0.25
CA PHE A 19 -13.60 -4.50 0.36
C PHE A 19 -13.68 -6.00 0.11
N ALA A 20 -12.67 -6.63 -0.51
CA ALA A 20 -12.80 -8.02 -0.94
C ALA A 20 -13.08 -9.01 0.20
N TYR A 21 -12.43 -8.87 1.36
CA TYR A 21 -12.72 -9.74 2.50
C TYR A 21 -14.07 -9.40 3.16
N GLU A 22 -14.37 -8.12 3.35
CA GLU A 22 -15.64 -7.65 3.92
C GLU A 22 -16.85 -8.17 3.12
N LEU A 23 -16.79 -8.08 1.78
CA LEU A 23 -17.88 -8.46 0.90
C LEU A 23 -18.06 -9.98 0.74
N THR A 24 -16.98 -10.76 0.87
CA THR A 24 -17.03 -12.21 0.58
C THR A 24 -17.00 -13.09 1.83
N GLY A 25 -16.43 -12.60 2.93
CA GLY A 25 -16.18 -13.37 4.15
C GLY A 25 -15.16 -14.51 3.96
N TRP A 26 -14.46 -14.58 2.83
CA TRP A 26 -13.56 -15.70 2.54
C TRP A 26 -12.28 -15.64 3.36
N GLY A 27 -12.09 -16.62 4.25
CA GLY A 27 -10.98 -16.62 5.22
C GLY A 27 -9.58 -16.53 4.62
N PHE A 28 -9.37 -17.05 3.39
CA PHE A 28 -8.08 -16.99 2.71
C PHE A 28 -7.68 -15.57 2.26
N LEU A 29 -8.62 -14.61 2.25
CA LEU A 29 -8.36 -13.22 1.90
C LEU A 29 -7.80 -12.39 3.05
N LYS A 30 -8.01 -12.81 4.31
CA LYS A 30 -7.54 -12.10 5.52
C LYS A 30 -6.07 -11.68 5.48
N PRO A 31 -5.11 -12.53 5.02
CA PRO A 31 -3.70 -12.16 4.96
C PRO A 31 -3.39 -10.97 4.02
N PHE A 32 -4.31 -10.65 3.09
CA PHE A 32 -4.09 -9.66 2.04
C PHE A 32 -5.01 -8.44 2.15
N CYS A 33 -6.26 -8.67 2.53
CA CYS A 33 -7.31 -7.64 2.56
C CYS A 33 -7.46 -7.00 3.94
N GLY A 34 -8.03 -5.81 3.99
CA GLY A 34 -8.43 -5.17 5.25
C GLY A 34 -9.39 -6.06 6.03
N VAL A 35 -9.20 -6.13 7.36
CA VAL A 35 -10.12 -6.84 8.27
C VAL A 35 -10.76 -5.90 9.31
N ASN A 36 -10.31 -4.64 9.35
CA ASN A 36 -10.82 -3.53 10.15
C ASN A 36 -10.25 -2.21 9.60
N GLU A 37 -10.66 -1.09 10.20
CA GLU A 37 -10.31 0.27 9.77
C GLU A 37 -8.99 0.80 10.38
N SER A 38 -8.21 -0.04 11.05
CA SER A 38 -6.93 0.41 11.64
C SER A 38 -5.95 0.87 10.56
N VAL A 39 -5.09 1.84 10.92
CA VAL A 39 -4.05 2.34 10.01
C VAL A 39 -3.17 1.21 9.52
N TYR A 40 -2.85 0.24 10.38
CA TYR A 40 -2.04 -0.92 9.99
C TYR A 40 -2.66 -1.75 8.87
N GLN A 41 -3.98 -1.96 8.88
CA GLN A 41 -4.66 -2.66 7.78
C GLN A 41 -4.56 -1.86 6.48
N HIS A 42 -4.65 -0.53 6.54
CA HIS A 42 -4.45 0.34 5.37
C HIS A 42 -3.03 0.25 4.81
N LEU A 43 -2.02 0.15 5.67
CA LEU A 43 -0.63 -0.10 5.24
C LEU A 43 -0.50 -1.44 4.50
N LYS A 44 -1.13 -2.50 5.01
CA LYS A 44 -1.16 -3.81 4.37
C LYS A 44 -1.81 -3.74 2.98
N MET A 45 -2.95 -3.07 2.87
CA MET A 45 -3.68 -2.91 1.62
C MET A 45 -2.88 -2.11 0.58
N ALA A 46 -2.15 -1.07 1.03
CA ALA A 46 -1.22 -0.34 0.17
C ALA A 46 -0.10 -1.25 -0.35
N PHE A 47 0.48 -2.11 0.50
CA PHE A 47 1.54 -3.04 0.09
C PHE A 47 1.05 -4.04 -0.97
N TRP A 48 -0.04 -4.76 -0.69
CA TRP A 48 -0.57 -5.77 -1.61
C TRP A 48 -1.20 -5.15 -2.86
N GLY A 49 -1.87 -4.01 -2.72
CA GLY A 49 -2.40 -3.23 -3.84
C GLY A 49 -1.30 -2.79 -4.80
N TYR A 50 -0.14 -2.40 -4.27
CA TYR A 50 1.01 -2.03 -5.09
C TYR A 50 1.59 -3.24 -5.84
N LEU A 51 1.81 -4.37 -5.16
CA LEU A 51 2.28 -5.60 -5.83
C LEU A 51 1.30 -6.09 -6.90
N ALA A 52 0.00 -5.99 -6.66
CA ALA A 52 -1.02 -6.32 -7.65
C ALA A 52 -0.97 -5.36 -8.85
N THR A 53 -0.68 -4.08 -8.62
CA THR A 53 -0.50 -3.08 -9.69
C THR A 53 0.69 -3.42 -10.57
N ASP A 54 1.82 -3.82 -9.98
CA ASP A 54 3.00 -4.28 -10.72
C ASP A 54 2.73 -5.56 -11.49
N ALA A 55 1.98 -6.49 -10.91
CA ALA A 55 1.56 -7.71 -11.60
C ALA A 55 0.67 -7.38 -12.80
N VAL A 56 -0.30 -6.47 -12.65
CA VAL A 56 -1.15 -6.00 -13.75
C VAL A 56 -0.30 -5.30 -14.82
N GLU A 57 0.65 -4.44 -14.45
CA GLU A 57 1.56 -3.81 -15.42
C GLU A 57 2.40 -4.84 -16.18
N TYR A 58 2.92 -5.85 -15.48
CA TYR A 58 3.70 -6.93 -16.07
C TYR A 58 2.87 -7.72 -17.09
N LEU A 59 1.63 -8.06 -16.74
CA LEU A 59 0.72 -8.84 -17.59
C LEU A 59 0.20 -8.04 -18.79
N LEU A 60 -0.07 -6.75 -18.62
CA LEU A 60 -0.53 -5.86 -19.70
C LEU A 60 0.62 -5.32 -20.57
N GLY A 61 1.86 -5.47 -20.11
CA GLY A 61 3.06 -4.94 -20.73
C GLY A 61 3.31 -5.53 -22.12
N ARG A 62 3.08 -4.73 -23.18
CA ARG A 62 3.43 -5.07 -24.58
C ARG A 62 4.95 -5.12 -24.86
N ARG A 63 5.80 -4.72 -23.91
CA ARG A 63 7.27 -4.76 -23.98
C ARG A 63 7.82 -5.37 -22.69
N LYS A 64 8.89 -6.17 -22.81
CA LYS A 64 9.57 -6.76 -21.65
C LYS A 64 9.91 -5.65 -20.65
N PRO A 65 9.58 -5.80 -19.36
CA PRO A 65 9.98 -4.85 -18.34
C PRO A 65 11.49 -4.62 -18.38
N SER A 66 11.95 -3.42 -18.02
CA SER A 66 13.38 -3.12 -17.93
C SER A 66 14.08 -4.10 -16.97
N GLY A 67 15.40 -4.23 -17.08
CA GLY A 67 16.16 -5.27 -16.37
C GLY A 67 16.02 -5.26 -14.84
N ASN A 68 15.61 -4.13 -14.23
CA ASN A 68 15.44 -3.99 -12.79
C ASN A 68 13.98 -3.75 -12.37
N PHE A 69 13.00 -4.05 -13.22
CA PHE A 69 11.57 -3.90 -12.92
C PHE A 69 11.18 -4.49 -11.56
N TRP A 70 11.53 -5.75 -11.29
CA TRP A 70 11.17 -6.40 -10.03
C TRP A 70 11.88 -5.81 -8.81
N PHE A 71 13.13 -5.34 -8.96
CA PHE A 71 13.83 -4.66 -7.89
C PHE A 71 13.13 -3.34 -7.54
N ALA A 72 12.81 -2.55 -8.56
CA ALA A 72 12.13 -1.28 -8.39
C ALA A 72 10.72 -1.48 -7.83
N GLY A 73 9.95 -2.43 -8.38
CA GLY A 73 8.60 -2.73 -7.94
C GLY A 73 8.53 -3.19 -6.49
N LEU A 74 9.44 -4.09 -6.07
CA LEU A 74 9.53 -4.49 -4.65
C LEU A 74 9.90 -3.31 -3.74
N ALA A 75 10.78 -2.41 -4.18
CA ALA A 75 11.10 -1.20 -3.43
C ALA A 75 9.88 -0.26 -3.34
N GLY A 76 9.16 -0.07 -4.45
CA GLY A 76 7.92 0.70 -4.52
C GLY A 76 6.85 0.14 -3.59
N ALA A 77 6.59 -1.17 -3.66
CA ALA A 77 5.63 -1.86 -2.80
C ALA A 77 6.01 -1.76 -1.32
N THR A 78 7.29 -1.85 -0.99
CA THR A 78 7.78 -1.67 0.40
C THR A 78 7.59 -0.24 0.87
N MET A 79 7.78 0.76 0.01
CA MET A 79 7.70 2.18 0.36
C MET A 79 6.27 2.74 0.35
N ALA A 80 5.37 2.21 -0.49
CA ALA A 80 4.02 2.71 -0.67
C ALA A 80 3.21 2.81 0.64
N PRO A 81 3.22 1.81 1.55
CA PRO A 81 2.53 1.93 2.84
C PRO A 81 2.97 3.16 3.63
N TYR A 82 4.28 3.38 3.74
CA TYR A 82 4.83 4.49 4.53
C TYR A 82 4.53 5.83 3.87
N LEU A 83 4.58 5.91 2.54
CA LEU A 83 4.25 7.14 1.81
C LEU A 83 2.75 7.47 1.96
N VAL A 84 1.86 6.49 1.80
CA VAL A 84 0.42 6.66 2.04
C VAL A 84 0.17 7.12 3.49
N MET A 85 0.84 6.51 4.46
CA MET A 85 0.76 6.90 5.86
C MET A 85 1.21 8.35 6.11
N LEU A 86 2.32 8.76 5.50
CA LEU A 86 2.83 10.12 5.62
C LEU A 86 1.81 11.13 5.11
N PHE A 87 1.23 10.91 3.92
CA PHE A 87 0.18 11.78 3.39
C PHE A 87 -1.10 11.73 4.23
N TRP A 88 -1.48 10.56 4.74
CA TRP A 88 -2.66 10.41 5.60
C TRP A 88 -2.55 11.29 6.84
N TYR A 89 -1.42 11.24 7.55
CA TYR A 89 -1.22 12.03 8.77
C TYR A 89 -1.09 13.54 8.55
N LEU A 90 -0.87 14.02 7.32
CA LEU A 90 -0.97 15.46 7.03
C LEU A 90 -2.39 15.99 7.28
N GLY A 91 -3.42 15.19 7.07
CA GLY A 91 -4.82 15.61 7.28
C GLY A 91 -5.08 16.00 8.72
N PRO A 92 -4.90 15.08 9.68
CA PRO A 92 -4.96 15.38 11.10
C PRO A 92 -4.01 16.50 11.54
N ALA A 93 -2.80 16.59 10.96
CA ALA A 93 -1.84 17.62 11.32
C ALA A 93 -2.29 19.04 10.93
N PHE A 94 -2.93 19.21 9.77
CA PHE A 94 -3.36 20.53 9.28
C PHE A 94 -4.80 20.88 9.65
N PHE A 95 -5.70 19.90 9.67
CA PHE A 95 -7.14 20.11 9.77
C PHE A 95 -7.76 19.47 11.01
N GLY A 96 -7.00 18.68 11.78
CA GLY A 96 -7.57 17.86 12.84
C GLY A 96 -8.50 16.78 12.28
N ARG A 97 -9.60 16.49 12.98
CA ARG A 97 -10.63 15.55 12.49
C ARG A 97 -11.57 16.29 11.53
N PHE A 98 -11.82 15.75 10.34
CA PHE A 98 -12.70 16.38 9.35
C PHE A 98 -14.17 16.44 9.78
N GLY A 99 -14.61 15.59 10.72
CA GLY A 99 -15.94 15.64 11.32
C GLY A 99 -17.10 15.25 10.40
N SER A 100 -16.80 14.81 9.17
CA SER A 100 -17.78 14.33 8.21
C SER A 100 -17.21 13.15 7.41
N LEU A 101 -18.06 12.14 7.16
CA LEU A 101 -17.69 10.96 6.38
C LEU A 101 -17.15 11.33 4.99
N ALA A 102 -17.76 12.32 4.34
CA ALA A 102 -17.32 12.79 3.03
C ALA A 102 -15.91 13.40 3.09
N GLY A 103 -15.61 14.20 4.12
CA GLY A 103 -14.28 14.78 4.31
C GLY A 103 -13.21 13.71 4.56
N ASP A 104 -13.49 12.76 5.46
CA ASP A 104 -12.59 11.66 5.76
C ASP A 104 -12.31 10.79 4.51
N LEU A 105 -13.34 10.47 3.73
CA LEU A 105 -13.22 9.67 2.51
C LEU A 105 -12.44 10.40 1.41
N LEU A 106 -12.76 11.67 1.16
CA LEU A 106 -12.04 12.48 0.16
C LEU A 106 -10.55 12.58 0.52
N TRP A 107 -10.25 12.77 1.81
CA TRP A 107 -8.88 12.79 2.28
C TRP A 107 -8.19 11.44 2.16
N ALA A 108 -8.87 10.34 2.51
CA ALA A 108 -8.33 8.98 2.38
C ALA A 108 -7.97 8.65 0.91
N ILE A 109 -8.85 9.00 -0.03
CA ILE A 109 -8.61 8.82 -1.47
C ILE A 109 -7.41 9.66 -1.92
N PHE A 110 -7.37 10.94 -1.53
CA PHE A 110 -6.26 11.84 -1.87
C PHE A 110 -4.92 11.33 -1.33
N ALA A 111 -4.86 10.98 -0.04
CA ALA A 111 -3.65 10.49 0.61
C ALA A 111 -3.17 9.16 0.01
N THR A 112 -4.10 8.23 -0.24
CA THR A 112 -3.79 6.94 -0.87
C THR A 112 -3.24 7.14 -2.28
N TYR A 113 -3.93 7.94 -3.10
CA TYR A 113 -3.50 8.19 -4.48
C TYR A 113 -2.14 8.91 -4.53
N THR A 114 -1.95 9.97 -3.75
CA THR A 114 -0.69 10.75 -3.74
C THR A 114 0.49 9.97 -3.15
N GLY A 115 0.26 9.16 -2.11
CA GLY A 115 1.26 8.26 -1.55
C GLY A 115 1.66 7.16 -2.54
N GLY A 116 0.69 6.53 -3.20
CA GLY A 116 0.94 5.57 -4.28
C GLY A 116 1.70 6.17 -5.45
N MET A 117 1.31 7.37 -5.91
CA MET A 117 2.00 8.10 -6.98
C MET A 117 3.46 8.39 -6.62
N SER A 118 3.71 8.77 -5.37
CA SER A 118 5.08 9.00 -4.88
C SER A 118 5.93 7.73 -4.92
N ALA A 119 5.35 6.58 -4.57
CA ALA A 119 6.01 5.28 -4.70
C ALA A 119 6.29 4.91 -6.17
N ILE A 120 5.37 5.22 -7.09
CA ILE A 120 5.55 4.98 -8.54
C ILE A 120 6.67 5.85 -9.12
N VAL A 121 6.76 7.11 -8.72
CA VAL A 121 7.86 8.00 -9.15
C VAL A 121 9.21 7.49 -8.64
N LEU A 122 9.26 7.00 -7.39
CA LEU A 122 10.44 6.37 -6.83
C LEU A 122 10.81 5.09 -7.61
N GLU A 123 9.83 4.23 -7.89
CA GLU A 123 10.00 3.02 -8.67
C GLU A 123 10.57 3.32 -10.07
N ASP A 124 9.98 4.25 -10.82
CA ASP A 124 10.46 4.61 -12.16
C ASP A 124 11.90 5.13 -12.14
N SER A 125 12.27 5.84 -11.07
CA SER A 125 13.65 6.29 -10.85
C SER A 125 14.59 5.10 -10.58
N LEU A 126 14.20 4.18 -9.69
CA LEU A 126 14.99 2.99 -9.34
C LEU A 126 15.12 2.01 -10.52
N ALA A 127 14.10 1.88 -11.36
CA ALA A 127 14.10 0.99 -12.51
C ALA A 127 15.16 1.34 -13.55
N LYS A 128 15.63 2.60 -13.56
CA LYS A 128 16.68 3.13 -14.46
C LYS A 128 18.09 2.98 -13.88
N THR A 129 18.23 2.52 -12.64
CA THR A 129 19.52 2.34 -11.97
C THR A 129 20.12 0.96 -12.24
N THR A 130 21.39 0.77 -11.86
CA THR A 130 22.09 -0.53 -11.81
C THR A 130 22.35 -0.91 -10.34
N PRO A 131 21.34 -1.44 -9.62
CA PRO A 131 21.45 -1.71 -8.20
C PRO A 131 22.48 -2.81 -7.90
N THR A 132 23.25 -2.60 -6.84
CA THR A 132 24.22 -3.59 -6.34
C THR A 132 23.50 -4.85 -5.83
N LYS A 133 24.22 -5.97 -5.73
CA LYS A 133 23.68 -7.21 -5.13
C LYS A 133 23.18 -6.98 -3.70
N THR A 134 23.90 -6.16 -2.92
CA THR A 134 23.53 -5.79 -1.56
C THR A 134 22.22 -5.00 -1.52
N ALA A 135 22.04 -4.02 -2.42
CA ALA A 135 20.79 -3.26 -2.51
C ALA A 135 19.60 -4.18 -2.86
N LYS A 136 19.78 -5.10 -3.82
CA LYS A 136 18.75 -6.09 -4.16
C LYS A 136 18.39 -6.98 -2.97
N ALA A 137 19.39 -7.50 -2.25
CA ALA A 137 19.17 -8.34 -1.08
C ALA A 137 18.43 -7.58 0.03
N PHE A 138 18.78 -6.32 0.27
CA PHE A 138 18.09 -5.47 1.24
C PHE A 138 16.62 -5.26 0.87
N VAL A 139 16.31 -4.88 -0.38
CA VAL A 139 14.92 -4.67 -0.82
C VAL A 139 14.09 -5.95 -0.71
N ILE A 140 14.66 -7.10 -1.09
CA ILE A 140 13.98 -8.40 -0.94
C ILE A 140 13.72 -8.69 0.54
N ALA A 141 14.71 -8.52 1.41
CA ALA A 141 14.55 -8.73 2.84
C ALA A 141 13.48 -7.81 3.45
N ALA A 142 13.49 -6.53 3.07
CA ALA A 142 12.49 -5.56 3.52
C ALA A 142 11.07 -5.97 3.07
N ALA A 143 10.90 -6.33 1.79
CA ALA A 143 9.60 -6.78 1.28
C ALA A 143 9.10 -8.05 1.98
N VAL A 144 9.99 -9.01 2.25
CA VAL A 144 9.64 -10.24 2.99
C VAL A 144 9.25 -9.94 4.43
N VAL A 145 9.98 -9.06 5.12
CA VAL A 145 9.66 -8.64 6.49
C VAL A 145 8.34 -7.88 6.53
N SER A 146 8.07 -7.00 5.56
CA SER A 146 6.78 -6.31 5.43
C SER A 146 5.64 -7.30 5.23
N ALA A 147 5.76 -8.21 4.26
CA ALA A 147 4.75 -9.23 3.99
C ALA A 147 4.50 -10.12 5.22
N PHE A 148 5.56 -10.61 5.87
CA PHE A 148 5.44 -11.40 7.10
C PHE A 148 4.70 -10.60 8.19
N SER A 149 5.09 -9.35 8.43
CA SER A 149 4.49 -8.52 9.48
C SER A 149 3.00 -8.29 9.21
N PHE A 150 2.64 -7.92 7.97
CA PHE A 150 1.27 -7.66 7.58
C PHE A 150 0.37 -8.89 7.75
N ILE A 151 0.89 -10.08 7.40
CA ILE A 151 0.16 -11.34 7.59
C ILE A 151 0.08 -11.68 9.08
N TRP A 152 1.20 -11.70 9.80
CA TRP A 152 1.26 -12.13 11.19
C TRP A 152 0.40 -11.28 12.11
N PHE A 153 0.52 -9.95 12.00
CA PHE A 153 -0.23 -9.02 12.82
C PHE A 153 -1.69 -8.85 12.37
N THR A 154 -2.13 -9.48 11.28
CA THR A 154 -3.56 -9.65 11.03
C THR A 154 -4.20 -10.63 12.03
N TYR A 155 -3.45 -11.62 12.51
CA TYR A 155 -3.95 -12.64 13.44
C TYR A 155 -3.54 -12.42 14.89
N LYS A 156 -2.43 -11.72 15.12
CA LYS A 156 -1.85 -11.49 16.44
C LYS A 156 -1.49 -10.02 16.62
N LEU A 157 -2.45 -9.22 17.06
CA LEU A 157 -2.25 -7.78 17.26
C LEU A 157 -1.16 -7.52 18.33
N PRO A 158 -0.20 -6.61 18.08
CA PRO A 158 0.65 -6.08 19.13
C PRO A 158 -0.08 -4.97 19.93
N TRP A 159 0.54 -4.47 20.99
CA TRP A 159 -0.05 -3.44 21.89
C TRP A 159 0.05 -2.00 21.35
N VAL A 160 0.44 -1.82 20.09
CA VAL A 160 0.73 -0.51 19.50
C VAL A 160 -0.54 0.10 18.92
N ASP A 161 -0.68 1.41 19.07
CA ASP A 161 -1.84 2.21 18.64
C ASP A 161 -2.19 2.09 17.15
N LEU A 162 -1.17 1.91 16.29
CA LEU A 162 -1.33 1.71 14.84
C LEU A 162 -2.30 0.57 14.46
N PHE A 163 -2.50 -0.38 15.37
CA PHE A 163 -3.33 -1.58 15.19
C PHE A 163 -4.73 -1.44 15.77
N ILE A 164 -5.01 -0.35 16.49
CA ILE A 164 -6.32 -0.10 17.07
C ILE A 164 -7.29 0.28 15.95
N ASP A 165 -8.45 -0.36 15.95
CA ASP A 165 -9.55 0.01 15.08
C ASP A 165 -10.20 1.30 15.61
N PRO A 166 -10.13 2.43 14.87
CA PRO A 166 -10.69 3.69 15.32
C PRO A 166 -12.20 3.65 15.54
N GLU A 167 -12.92 2.71 14.93
CA GLU A 167 -14.38 2.57 15.15
C GLU A 167 -14.71 2.00 16.52
N THR A 168 -13.75 1.34 17.18
CA THR A 168 -13.91 0.80 18.53
C THR A 168 -13.62 1.82 19.64
N ILE A 169 -13.10 3.00 19.29
CA ILE A 169 -12.77 4.06 20.24
C ILE A 169 -14.03 4.91 20.49
N PRO A 170 -14.47 5.08 21.75
CA PRO A 170 -15.59 5.97 22.07
C PRO A 170 -15.34 7.38 21.53
N ARG A 171 -16.36 7.95 20.87
CA ARG A 171 -16.32 9.32 20.33
C ARG A 171 -16.56 10.35 21.42
#